data_AF-A0AAU5FSI7-F1
#
_entry.id   AF-A0AAU5FSI7-F1
#
_cell.length_a   1.000
_cell.length_b   1.000
_cell.length_c   1.000
_cell.angle_alpha   90.00
_cell.angle_beta   90.00
_cell.angle_gamma   90.00
#
_symmetry.space_group_name_H-M   'P 1'
#
loop_
_entity.id
_entity.type
_entity.pdbx_description
1 polymer ?
#
loop_
_entity_poly.entity_id
_entity_poly.type
_entity_poly.pdbx_seq_one_letter_code
_entity_poly.pdbx_strand_id
1 'polypeptide(L)'
;MTDRDLADVLGTRETAALEFKRTAKREGKRGDAIGNAVCAMANDLPGNGGGDILIGVADDGSPMEGVDTSDKALLALTDLRDDGRLLDRPSFTVQAGVYRGRPVVHIRVEASVSPPVRFEGVVWVRPGPTTRRASRDDERVLSERRRALDGPFDSRVVPGTTLEDLDVGLFRGSYLPSMVDPDVIEENGRPLAQQLSSLHLTNPGEIPTALGLLVIGFDPSSRVPGAYVQFVRYQGTGLDAPVADDQELRQNLVDTAARLETVLRGHLHTRLVEEGFRESQHPDYPFEALREVCMNALMHRNYETSYAPTRIAWFDDRIEVTNPGGPYGQVRGDNFDRVTDYRNPSLAAAMKGLGYVNRFGRGIGRIQAALKRNGNPPAQFQVDESSWAVTLRRTAV
;
A
#
# COMPACT_ATOMS: atom_id res chain seq x y z
N MET A 1 -30.18 -17.31 6.52
CA MET A 1 -30.32 -15.88 6.15
C MET A 1 -31.05 -15.87 4.82
N THR A 2 -32.30 -15.41 4.86
CA THR A 2 -33.26 -15.23 3.75
C THR A 2 -32.96 -15.95 2.43
N ASP A 3 -33.74 -17.00 2.16
CA ASP A 3 -34.01 -17.62 0.85
C ASP A 3 -34.56 -16.58 -0.15
N ARG A 4 -33.77 -15.56 -0.48
CA ARG A 4 -34.11 -14.66 -1.58
C ARG A 4 -33.83 -15.40 -2.86
N ASP A 5 -34.82 -15.40 -3.74
CA ASP A 5 -34.67 -15.96 -5.07
C ASP A 5 -33.57 -15.20 -5.82
N LEU A 6 -32.56 -15.93 -6.28
CA LEU A 6 -31.43 -15.36 -6.99
C LEU A 6 -31.86 -14.65 -8.28
N ALA A 7 -33.03 -14.97 -8.84
CA ALA A 7 -33.59 -14.25 -9.99
C ALA A 7 -33.94 -12.79 -9.65
N ASP A 8 -34.34 -12.52 -8.41
CA ASP A 8 -34.67 -11.16 -7.95
C ASP A 8 -33.42 -10.34 -7.63
N VAL A 9 -32.33 -11.02 -7.24
CA VAL A 9 -31.07 -10.38 -6.83
C VAL A 9 -30.12 -10.19 -8.01
N LEU A 10 -29.92 -11.23 -8.82
CA LEU A 10 -28.93 -11.26 -9.89
C LEU A 10 -29.55 -10.94 -11.26
N GLY A 11 -30.87 -11.10 -11.38
CA GLY A 11 -31.60 -10.91 -12.63
C GLY A 11 -31.88 -12.21 -13.38
N THR A 12 -32.49 -12.07 -14.55
CA THR A 12 -33.08 -13.19 -15.32
C THR A 12 -32.42 -13.45 -16.67
N ARG A 13 -31.35 -12.71 -16.99
CA ARG A 13 -30.62 -12.81 -18.24
C ARG A 13 -29.14 -12.81 -17.95
N GLU A 14 -28.37 -13.53 -18.77
CA GLU A 14 -26.93 -13.49 -18.69
C GLU A 14 -26.38 -12.08 -18.95
N THR A 15 -25.36 -11.73 -18.19
CA THR A 15 -24.64 -10.46 -18.31
C THR A 15 -23.13 -10.73 -18.29
N ALA A 16 -22.32 -9.67 -18.32
CA ALA A 16 -20.89 -9.82 -18.12
C ALA A 16 -20.51 -10.31 -16.70
N ALA A 17 -21.41 -10.16 -15.73
CA ALA A 17 -21.23 -10.57 -14.33
C ALA A 17 -22.16 -11.72 -13.91
N LEU A 18 -23.01 -12.25 -14.80
CA LEU A 18 -23.90 -13.38 -14.52
C LEU A 18 -23.85 -14.40 -15.66
N GLU A 19 -23.50 -15.65 -15.34
CA GLU A 19 -23.44 -16.77 -16.29
C GLU A 19 -24.34 -17.93 -15.85
N PHE A 20 -25.09 -18.49 -16.79
CA PHE A 20 -25.94 -19.65 -16.57
C PHE A 20 -25.29 -20.91 -17.12
N LYS A 21 -25.47 -22.02 -16.39
CA LYS A 21 -25.01 -23.35 -16.78
C LYS A 21 -26.10 -24.37 -16.51
N ARG A 22 -26.43 -25.17 -17.51
CA ARG A 22 -27.47 -26.22 -17.35
C ARG A 22 -27.06 -27.32 -16.38
N THR A 23 -25.79 -27.72 -16.38
CA THR A 23 -25.30 -28.83 -15.57
C THR A 23 -23.88 -28.57 -15.07
N ALA A 24 -23.51 -29.27 -14.00
CA ALA A 24 -22.14 -29.28 -13.48
C ALA A 24 -21.19 -30.17 -14.30
N LYS A 25 -21.69 -30.91 -15.30
CA LYS A 25 -20.92 -31.92 -16.03
C LYS A 25 -19.87 -31.29 -16.96
N ARG A 26 -18.69 -31.90 -16.98
CA ARG A 26 -17.53 -31.62 -17.85
C ARG A 26 -17.75 -31.97 -19.34
N GLU A 27 -18.98 -31.99 -19.85
CA GLU A 27 -19.26 -32.54 -21.19
C GLU A 27 -19.33 -31.45 -22.27
N GLY A 28 -18.25 -31.34 -23.05
CA GLY A 28 -18.24 -30.61 -24.32
C GLY A 28 -16.86 -30.54 -24.97
N LYS A 29 -16.82 -30.36 -26.31
CA LYS A 29 -15.61 -30.19 -27.15
C LYS A 29 -14.68 -29.02 -26.74
N ARG A 30 -15.03 -28.22 -25.71
CA ARG A 30 -14.37 -26.96 -25.30
C ARG A 30 -13.63 -27.04 -23.95
N GLY A 31 -13.49 -28.22 -23.35
CA GLY A 31 -12.91 -28.36 -22.01
C GLY A 31 -13.92 -28.00 -20.91
N ASP A 32 -13.44 -27.86 -19.68
CA ASP A 32 -14.25 -27.62 -18.48
C ASP A 32 -14.84 -26.19 -18.49
N ALA A 33 -16.12 -26.12 -18.85
CA ALA A 33 -16.83 -24.85 -19.03
C ALA A 33 -16.99 -24.04 -17.73
N ILE A 34 -16.98 -24.70 -16.58
CA ILE A 34 -17.08 -24.04 -15.27
C ILE A 34 -15.73 -23.38 -14.96
N GLY A 35 -14.62 -24.09 -15.16
CA GLY A 35 -13.28 -23.51 -15.02
C GLY A 35 -13.04 -22.31 -15.94
N ASN A 36 -13.52 -22.39 -17.19
CA ASN A 36 -13.47 -21.25 -18.11
C ASN A 36 -14.27 -20.05 -17.57
N ALA A 37 -15.48 -20.28 -17.06
CA ALA A 37 -16.34 -19.24 -16.50
C ALA A 37 -15.74 -18.62 -15.23
N VAL A 38 -15.23 -19.44 -14.30
CA VAL A 38 -14.55 -18.97 -13.08
C VAL A 38 -13.34 -18.12 -13.44
N CYS A 39 -12.50 -18.57 -14.39
CA CYS A 39 -11.37 -17.79 -14.89
C CYS A 39 -11.82 -16.46 -15.51
N ALA A 40 -12.89 -16.46 -16.31
CA ALA A 40 -13.41 -15.26 -16.95
C ALA A 40 -13.97 -14.24 -15.96
N MET A 41 -14.73 -14.70 -14.96
CA MET A 41 -15.28 -13.84 -13.89
C MET A 41 -14.16 -13.28 -13.01
N ALA A 42 -13.16 -14.09 -12.68
CA ALA A 42 -12.00 -13.63 -11.91
C ALA A 42 -11.15 -12.59 -12.66
N ASN A 43 -11.03 -12.70 -13.98
CA ASN A 43 -10.34 -11.70 -14.79
C ASN A 43 -11.13 -10.38 -14.88
N ASP A 44 -12.45 -10.42 -14.69
CA ASP A 44 -13.32 -9.25 -14.57
C ASP A 44 -13.01 -8.13 -15.57
N LEU A 45 -12.85 -8.47 -16.85
CA LEU A 45 -12.44 -7.50 -17.88
C LEU A 45 -13.27 -6.18 -17.84
N PRO A 46 -14.60 -6.20 -17.63
CA PRO A 46 -15.41 -4.98 -17.51
C PRO A 46 -15.23 -4.18 -16.20
N GLY A 47 -14.71 -4.78 -15.12
CA GLY A 47 -14.48 -4.10 -13.84
C GLY A 47 -15.70 -4.08 -12.90
N ASN A 48 -16.48 -5.15 -12.86
CA ASN A 48 -17.67 -5.29 -12.00
C ASN A 48 -17.36 -5.80 -10.58
N GLY A 49 -16.10 -6.13 -10.28
CA GLY A 49 -15.69 -6.75 -9.01
C GLY A 49 -15.79 -8.29 -9.01
N GLY A 50 -16.01 -8.91 -10.17
CA GLY A 50 -16.18 -10.36 -10.31
C GLY A 50 -17.53 -10.71 -10.94
N GLY A 51 -18.11 -11.83 -10.51
CA GLY A 51 -19.43 -12.25 -10.98
C GLY A 51 -19.95 -13.55 -10.40
N ASP A 52 -21.16 -13.91 -10.83
CA ASP A 52 -21.94 -15.03 -10.35
C ASP A 52 -22.17 -16.06 -11.46
N ILE A 53 -22.06 -17.35 -11.12
CA ILE A 53 -22.37 -18.47 -12.01
C ILE A 53 -23.46 -19.31 -11.36
N LEU A 54 -24.58 -19.51 -12.06
CA LEU A 54 -25.67 -20.36 -11.62
C LEU A 54 -25.70 -21.67 -12.41
N ILE A 55 -25.50 -22.79 -11.71
CA ILE A 55 -25.61 -24.14 -12.27
C ILE A 55 -27.00 -24.70 -11.97
N GLY A 56 -27.64 -25.24 -13.00
CA GLY A 56 -29.05 -25.62 -12.98
C GLY A 56 -29.96 -24.61 -13.69
N VAL A 57 -29.41 -23.70 -14.49
CA VAL A 57 -30.17 -22.69 -15.25
C VAL A 57 -29.79 -22.77 -16.73
N ALA A 58 -30.78 -22.77 -17.62
CA ALA A 58 -30.54 -22.69 -19.07
C ALA A 58 -30.26 -21.26 -19.53
N ASP A 59 -29.69 -21.12 -20.72
CA ASP A 59 -29.26 -19.82 -21.29
C ASP A 59 -30.44 -18.82 -21.44
N ASP A 60 -31.69 -19.31 -21.53
CA ASP A 60 -32.91 -18.50 -21.55
C ASP A 60 -33.43 -18.08 -20.16
N GLY A 61 -32.71 -18.47 -19.10
CA GLY A 61 -33.08 -18.24 -17.70
C GLY A 61 -34.12 -19.22 -17.16
N SER A 62 -34.42 -20.33 -17.83
CA SER A 62 -35.30 -21.38 -17.28
C SER A 62 -34.54 -22.31 -16.31
N PRO A 63 -35.08 -22.60 -15.12
CA PRO A 63 -34.43 -23.49 -14.16
C PRO A 63 -34.63 -24.97 -14.54
N MET A 64 -33.55 -25.74 -14.45
CA MET A 64 -33.50 -27.17 -14.72
C MET A 64 -34.11 -27.98 -13.57
N GLU A 65 -34.53 -29.21 -13.86
CA GLU A 65 -34.99 -30.17 -12.84
C GLU A 65 -33.86 -31.08 -12.38
N GLY A 66 -33.93 -31.53 -11.12
CA GLY A 66 -33.03 -32.55 -10.58
C GLY A 66 -31.58 -32.07 -10.40
N VAL A 67 -31.37 -30.78 -10.12
CA VAL A 67 -30.04 -30.24 -9.82
C VAL A 67 -29.55 -30.81 -8.49
N ASP A 68 -28.37 -31.43 -8.50
CA ASP A 68 -27.73 -31.96 -7.29
C ASP A 68 -27.06 -30.81 -6.52
N THR A 69 -27.66 -30.43 -5.39
CA THR A 69 -27.15 -29.43 -4.45
C THR A 69 -26.60 -30.06 -3.18
N SER A 70 -26.28 -31.36 -3.19
CA SER A 70 -25.67 -32.04 -2.05
C SER A 70 -24.26 -31.52 -1.73
N ASP A 71 -23.83 -31.64 -0.48
CA ASP A 71 -22.48 -31.25 -0.04
C ASP A 71 -21.37 -31.86 -0.90
N LYS A 72 -21.59 -33.09 -1.39
CA LYS A 72 -20.67 -33.78 -2.30
C LYS A 72 -20.51 -33.05 -3.63
N ALA A 73 -21.60 -32.54 -4.21
CA ALA A 73 -21.58 -31.79 -5.45
C ALA A 73 -20.93 -30.40 -5.27
N LEU A 74 -21.22 -29.72 -4.15
CA LEU A 74 -20.61 -28.43 -3.82
C LEU A 74 -19.10 -28.56 -3.57
N LEU A 75 -18.67 -29.62 -2.87
CA LEU A 75 -17.25 -29.92 -2.63
C LEU A 75 -16.49 -30.17 -3.93
N ALA A 76 -17.06 -30.96 -4.85
CA ALA A 76 -16.43 -31.23 -6.14
C ALA A 76 -16.19 -29.97 -7.00
N LEU A 77 -17.04 -28.94 -6.86
CA LEU A 77 -16.86 -27.65 -7.50
C LEU A 77 -15.85 -26.76 -6.77
N THR A 78 -15.77 -26.89 -5.45
CA THR A 78 -14.78 -26.19 -4.62
C THR A 78 -13.36 -26.70 -4.90
N ASP A 79 -13.21 -28.00 -5.14
CA ASP A 79 -11.93 -28.66 -5.49
C ASP A 79 -11.29 -28.11 -6.77
N LEU A 80 -12.07 -27.46 -7.65
CA LEU A 80 -11.56 -26.76 -8.84
C LEU A 80 -10.49 -25.70 -8.48
N ARG A 81 -10.55 -25.13 -7.27
CA ARG A 81 -9.55 -24.20 -6.76
C ARG A 81 -8.19 -24.86 -6.56
N ASP A 82 -8.20 -26.15 -6.18
CA ASP A 82 -7.06 -26.86 -5.64
C ASP A 82 -6.50 -27.91 -6.61
N ASP A 83 -7.16 -28.15 -7.75
CA ASP A 83 -6.75 -29.12 -8.78
C ASP A 83 -5.55 -28.68 -9.66
N GLY A 84 -5.08 -27.44 -9.50
CA GLY A 84 -3.91 -26.89 -10.18
C GLY A 84 -4.14 -26.41 -11.62
N ARG A 85 -5.37 -26.51 -12.16
CA ARG A 85 -5.70 -26.04 -13.51
C ARG A 85 -5.97 -24.53 -13.54
N LEU A 86 -6.45 -23.97 -12.43
CA LEU A 86 -6.51 -22.53 -12.19
C LEU A 86 -5.15 -22.03 -11.67
N LEU A 87 -4.44 -21.27 -12.49
CA LEU A 87 -3.21 -20.55 -12.12
C LEU A 87 -3.57 -19.16 -11.58
N ASP A 88 -2.76 -18.63 -10.65
CA ASP A 88 -3.05 -17.36 -9.95
C ASP A 88 -4.43 -17.42 -9.24
N ARG A 89 -4.61 -18.50 -8.46
CA ARG A 89 -5.87 -19.01 -7.88
C ARG A 89 -6.83 -17.90 -7.41
N PRO A 90 -7.98 -17.70 -8.08
CA PRO A 90 -8.96 -16.71 -7.68
C PRO A 90 -9.77 -17.13 -6.46
N SER A 91 -10.36 -16.16 -5.76
CA SER A 91 -11.28 -16.41 -4.65
C SER A 91 -12.69 -16.62 -5.18
N PHE A 92 -13.33 -17.72 -4.80
CA PHE A 92 -14.74 -17.96 -5.07
C PHE A 92 -15.38 -18.81 -3.97
N THR A 93 -16.70 -18.70 -3.82
CA THR A 93 -17.50 -19.52 -2.91
C THR A 93 -18.53 -20.34 -3.71
N VAL A 94 -18.86 -21.53 -3.22
CA VAL A 94 -19.85 -22.42 -3.83
C VAL A 94 -20.92 -22.72 -2.79
N GLN A 95 -22.18 -22.45 -3.11
CA GLN A 95 -23.31 -22.56 -2.17
C GLN A 95 -24.54 -23.10 -2.90
N ALA A 96 -25.46 -23.73 -2.17
CA ALA A 96 -26.79 -24.01 -2.68
C ALA A 96 -27.62 -22.72 -2.66
N GLY A 97 -28.46 -22.52 -3.68
CA GLY A 97 -29.36 -21.38 -3.79
C GLY A 97 -30.70 -21.76 -4.40
N VAL A 98 -31.61 -20.79 -4.47
CA VAL A 98 -32.92 -20.94 -5.13
C VAL A 98 -32.99 -19.92 -6.26
N TYR A 99 -33.38 -20.37 -7.45
CA TYR A 99 -33.58 -19.52 -8.62
C TYR A 99 -34.91 -19.88 -9.31
N ARG A 100 -35.82 -18.92 -9.42
CA ARG A 100 -37.21 -19.10 -9.87
C ARG A 100 -37.92 -20.25 -9.15
N GLY A 101 -37.76 -20.30 -7.83
CA GLY A 101 -38.34 -21.32 -6.95
C GLY A 101 -37.76 -22.74 -7.08
N ARG A 102 -36.66 -22.92 -7.80
CA ARG A 102 -35.98 -24.22 -7.95
C ARG A 102 -34.56 -24.21 -7.39
N PRO A 103 -34.08 -25.35 -6.85
CA PRO A 103 -32.72 -25.45 -6.32
C PRO A 103 -31.67 -25.33 -7.44
N VAL A 104 -30.63 -24.55 -7.18
CA VAL A 104 -29.48 -24.34 -8.06
C VAL A 104 -28.18 -24.33 -7.25
N VAL A 105 -27.03 -24.50 -7.91
CA VAL A 105 -25.73 -24.22 -7.30
C VAL A 105 -25.27 -22.84 -7.73
N HIS A 106 -24.88 -22.02 -6.76
CA HIS A 106 -24.39 -20.67 -6.94
C HIS A 106 -22.89 -20.62 -6.66
N ILE A 107 -22.11 -20.21 -7.67
CA ILE A 107 -20.70 -19.91 -7.53
C ILE A 107 -20.52 -18.40 -7.61
N ARG A 108 -20.07 -17.78 -6.53
CA ARG A 108 -19.69 -16.36 -6.52
C ARG A 108 -18.19 -16.23 -6.63
N VAL A 109 -17.72 -15.57 -7.68
CA VAL A 109 -16.30 -15.37 -8.00
C VAL A 109 -15.95 -13.90 -7.77
N GLU A 110 -14.94 -13.63 -6.98
CA GLU A 110 -14.42 -12.28 -6.76
C GLU A 110 -13.36 -11.95 -7.83
N ALA A 111 -13.28 -10.67 -8.23
CA ALA A 111 -12.21 -10.23 -9.12
C ALA A 111 -10.83 -10.54 -8.53
N SER A 112 -9.94 -11.09 -9.34
CA SER A 112 -8.58 -11.40 -8.93
C SER A 112 -7.77 -10.11 -8.75
N VAL A 113 -6.95 -10.09 -7.69
CA VAL A 113 -5.95 -9.03 -7.47
C VAL A 113 -4.70 -9.21 -8.32
N SER A 114 -4.56 -10.34 -9.03
CA SER A 114 -3.39 -10.66 -9.85
C SER A 114 -3.75 -11.15 -11.27
N PRO A 115 -4.52 -10.40 -12.07
CA PRO A 115 -4.87 -10.78 -13.44
C PRO A 115 -3.65 -10.76 -14.39
N PRO A 116 -3.63 -11.49 -15.52
CA PRO A 116 -4.65 -12.44 -15.93
C PRO A 116 -4.52 -13.79 -15.21
N VAL A 117 -5.62 -14.23 -14.61
CA VAL A 117 -5.87 -15.62 -14.19
C VAL A 117 -5.93 -16.49 -15.42
N ARG A 118 -5.37 -17.71 -15.32
CA ARG A 118 -5.37 -18.69 -16.40
C ARG A 118 -6.04 -19.98 -15.97
N PHE A 119 -6.79 -20.57 -16.88
CA PHE A 119 -7.30 -21.92 -16.74
C PHE A 119 -6.70 -22.80 -17.82
N GLU A 120 -5.99 -23.85 -17.42
CA GLU A 120 -5.22 -24.72 -18.33
C GLU A 120 -4.27 -23.92 -19.25
N GLY A 121 -3.65 -22.87 -18.70
CA GLY A 121 -2.75 -21.97 -19.42
C GLY A 121 -3.43 -20.95 -20.34
N VAL A 122 -4.76 -20.96 -20.44
CA VAL A 122 -5.54 -20.05 -21.28
C VAL A 122 -6.20 -18.96 -20.45
N VAL A 123 -6.08 -17.71 -20.90
CA VAL A 123 -6.82 -16.58 -20.32
C VAL A 123 -8.23 -16.54 -20.91
N TRP A 124 -9.23 -16.59 -20.03
CA TRP A 124 -10.64 -16.46 -20.41
C TRP A 124 -11.17 -15.11 -19.93
N VAL A 125 -12.05 -14.50 -20.72
CA VAL A 125 -12.69 -13.21 -20.41
C VAL A 125 -14.16 -13.22 -20.83
N ARG A 126 -14.96 -12.41 -20.14
CA ARG A 126 -16.39 -12.25 -20.38
C ARG A 126 -16.75 -10.76 -20.55
N PRO A 127 -16.52 -10.16 -21.74
CA PRO A 127 -16.86 -8.76 -22.00
C PRO A 127 -18.38 -8.50 -22.12
N GLY A 128 -19.18 -9.55 -22.21
CA GLY A 128 -20.65 -9.53 -22.38
C GLY A 128 -21.24 -10.88 -21.94
N PRO A 129 -22.33 -11.38 -22.53
CA PRO A 129 -22.95 -12.64 -22.09
C PRO A 129 -22.18 -13.91 -22.52
N THR A 130 -21.03 -13.78 -23.19
CA THR A 130 -20.28 -14.93 -23.69
C THR A 130 -18.86 -14.96 -23.12
N THR A 131 -18.49 -16.11 -22.57
CA THR A 131 -17.12 -16.42 -22.17
C THR A 131 -16.30 -16.82 -23.39
N ARG A 132 -15.18 -16.13 -23.62
CA ARG A 132 -14.28 -16.36 -24.76
C ARG A 132 -12.83 -16.33 -24.33
N ARG A 133 -11.94 -16.86 -25.19
CA ARG A 133 -10.50 -16.66 -25.02
C ARG A 133 -10.19 -15.17 -25.13
N ALA A 134 -9.27 -14.71 -24.28
CA ALA A 134 -8.76 -13.35 -24.34
C ALA A 134 -8.05 -13.11 -25.68
N SER A 135 -8.25 -11.92 -26.22
CA SER A 135 -7.41 -11.39 -27.30
C SER A 135 -6.13 -10.80 -26.72
N ARG A 136 -5.18 -10.45 -27.57
CA ARG A 136 -3.94 -9.76 -27.13
C ARG A 136 -4.23 -8.45 -26.41
N ASP A 137 -5.24 -7.71 -26.85
CA ASP A 137 -5.63 -6.45 -26.19
C ASP A 137 -6.27 -6.70 -24.83
N ASP A 138 -7.10 -7.73 -24.69
CA ASP A 138 -7.66 -8.11 -23.38
C ASP A 138 -6.54 -8.51 -22.40
N GLU A 139 -5.59 -9.35 -22.84
CA GLU A 139 -4.44 -9.73 -22.02
C GLU A 139 -3.54 -8.54 -21.64
N ARG A 140 -3.38 -7.58 -22.55
CA ARG A 140 -2.66 -6.33 -22.29
C ARG A 140 -3.36 -5.53 -21.19
N VAL A 141 -4.68 -5.31 -21.31
CA VAL A 141 -5.48 -4.59 -20.30
C VAL A 141 -5.41 -5.28 -18.94
N LEU A 142 -5.53 -6.61 -18.90
CA LEU A 142 -5.42 -7.39 -17.67
C LEU A 142 -4.02 -7.29 -17.04
N SER A 143 -2.97 -7.35 -17.86
CA SER A 143 -1.59 -7.19 -17.40
C SER A 143 -1.28 -5.77 -16.91
N GLU A 144 -1.84 -4.75 -17.56
CA GLU A 144 -1.77 -3.36 -17.12
C GLU A 144 -2.51 -3.16 -15.79
N ARG A 145 -3.68 -3.78 -15.62
CA ARG A 145 -4.43 -3.76 -14.36
C ARG A 145 -3.65 -4.40 -13.22
N ARG A 146 -3.04 -5.57 -13.46
CA ARG A 146 -2.13 -6.18 -12.49
C ARG A 146 -0.94 -5.29 -12.18
N ARG A 147 -0.31 -4.68 -13.18
CA ARG A 147 0.80 -3.73 -12.95
C ARG A 147 0.38 -2.50 -12.15
N ALA A 148 -0.84 -2.01 -12.33
CA ALA A 148 -1.38 -0.92 -11.53
C ALA A 148 -1.63 -1.34 -10.07
N LEU A 149 -2.13 -2.57 -9.86
CA LEU A 149 -2.29 -3.17 -8.52
C LEU A 149 -0.95 -3.55 -7.88
N ASP A 150 0.03 -4.00 -8.67
CA ASP A 150 1.40 -4.34 -8.27
C ASP A 150 2.29 -3.08 -8.19
N GLY A 151 1.76 -1.90 -8.51
CA GLY A 151 2.47 -0.63 -8.39
C GLY A 151 2.91 -0.38 -6.94
N PRO A 152 3.92 0.47 -6.71
CA PRO A 152 4.34 0.81 -5.35
C PRO A 152 3.15 1.31 -4.52
N PHE A 153 3.08 0.90 -3.24
CA PHE A 153 1.94 1.19 -2.36
C PHE A 153 1.56 2.68 -2.36
N ASP A 154 2.56 3.56 -2.30
CA ASP A 154 2.36 5.01 -2.30
C ASP A 154 1.60 5.55 -3.52
N SER A 155 1.57 4.82 -4.63
CA SER A 155 0.92 5.24 -5.88
C SER A 155 -0.49 4.67 -6.03
N ARG A 156 -0.92 3.77 -5.12
CA ARG A 156 -2.23 3.14 -5.15
C ARG A 156 -3.29 4.04 -4.52
N VAL A 157 -4.52 3.97 -5.03
CA VAL A 157 -5.68 4.62 -4.43
C VAL A 157 -6.05 3.97 -3.10
N VAL A 158 -6.56 4.76 -2.16
CA VAL A 158 -7.05 4.27 -0.87
C VAL A 158 -8.58 4.33 -0.87
N PRO A 159 -9.29 3.19 -1.04
CA PRO A 159 -10.75 3.17 -1.11
C PRO A 159 -11.41 3.77 0.13
N GLY A 160 -12.54 4.46 -0.07
CA GLY A 160 -13.29 5.11 1.01
C GLY A 160 -12.71 6.45 1.47
N THR A 161 -11.77 7.02 0.71
CA THR A 161 -11.25 8.38 0.91
C THR A 161 -11.73 9.32 -0.18
N THR A 162 -11.78 10.61 0.13
CA THR A 162 -12.21 11.69 -0.76
C THR A 162 -11.24 12.86 -0.69
N LEU A 163 -11.46 13.89 -1.53
CA LEU A 163 -10.68 15.13 -1.46
C LEU A 163 -10.80 15.85 -0.10
N GLU A 164 -11.83 15.57 0.70
CA GLU A 164 -12.00 16.15 2.04
C GLU A 164 -10.98 15.62 3.05
N ASP A 165 -10.39 14.46 2.79
CA ASP A 165 -9.30 13.90 3.60
C ASP A 165 -7.95 14.61 3.36
N LEU A 166 -7.87 15.49 2.35
CA LEU A 166 -6.66 16.19 1.93
C LEU A 166 -6.68 17.66 2.36
N ASP A 167 -5.57 18.14 2.92
CA ASP A 167 -5.33 19.54 3.20
C ASP A 167 -4.94 20.28 1.91
N VAL A 168 -5.96 20.83 1.24
CA VAL A 168 -5.80 21.65 0.03
C VAL A 168 -5.05 22.95 0.32
N GLY A 169 -5.10 23.46 1.56
CA GLY A 169 -4.35 24.64 1.98
C GLY A 169 -2.85 24.34 1.97
N LEU A 170 -2.45 23.24 2.62
CA LEU A 170 -1.08 22.73 2.61
C LEU A 170 -0.60 22.39 1.20
N PHE A 171 -1.47 21.79 0.37
CA PHE A 171 -1.17 21.53 -1.03
C PHE A 171 -0.78 22.80 -1.77
N ARG A 172 -1.62 23.84 -1.71
CA ARG A 172 -1.39 25.10 -2.44
C ARG A 172 -0.23 25.92 -1.85
N GLY A 173 -0.10 25.95 -0.53
CA GLY A 173 0.85 26.80 0.17
C GLY A 173 2.27 26.23 0.26
N SER A 174 2.43 24.91 0.19
CA SER A 174 3.74 24.28 0.41
C SER A 174 4.07 23.20 -0.60
N TYR A 175 3.18 22.23 -0.83
CA TYR A 175 3.51 21.09 -1.69
C TYR A 175 3.64 21.47 -3.17
N LEU A 176 2.63 22.13 -3.74
CA LEU A 176 2.60 22.49 -5.16
C LEU A 176 3.78 23.40 -5.55
N PRO A 177 4.11 24.48 -4.81
CA PRO A 177 5.28 25.32 -5.10
C PRO A 177 6.62 24.58 -4.97
N SER A 178 6.68 23.50 -4.18
CA SER A 178 7.89 22.68 -4.05
C SER A 178 8.11 21.72 -5.23
N MET A 179 7.05 21.47 -6.01
CA MET A 179 7.05 20.50 -7.11
C MET A 179 6.99 21.17 -8.49
N VAL A 180 6.36 22.34 -8.58
CA VAL A 180 6.11 23.06 -9.82
C VAL A 180 6.51 24.52 -9.64
N ASP A 181 7.18 25.08 -10.64
CA ASP A 181 7.59 26.48 -10.64
C ASP A 181 6.35 27.41 -10.55
N PRO A 182 6.38 28.49 -9.73
CA PRO A 182 5.29 29.43 -9.60
C PRO A 182 4.76 29.98 -10.93
N ASP A 183 5.65 30.29 -11.88
CA ASP A 183 5.25 30.87 -13.18
C ASP A 183 4.42 29.86 -13.99
N VAL A 184 4.80 28.58 -13.92
CA VAL A 184 4.05 27.48 -14.54
C VAL A 184 2.69 27.28 -13.86
N ILE A 185 2.57 27.51 -12.55
CA ILE A 185 1.29 27.38 -11.85
C ILE A 185 0.32 28.47 -12.30
N GLU A 186 0.79 29.72 -12.41
CA GLU A 186 -0.03 30.87 -12.83
C GLU A 186 -0.54 30.72 -14.27
N GLU A 187 0.29 30.23 -15.20
CA GLU A 187 -0.09 30.04 -16.61
C GLU A 187 -1.03 28.85 -16.84
N ASN A 188 -0.89 27.78 -16.07
CA ASN A 188 -1.43 26.47 -16.43
C ASN A 188 -2.94 26.32 -16.11
N GLY A 189 -3.54 27.20 -15.31
CA GLY A 189 -4.99 27.34 -15.13
C GLY A 189 -5.78 26.06 -14.77
N ARG A 190 -5.10 24.97 -14.42
CA ARG A 190 -5.70 23.64 -14.24
C ARG A 190 -6.63 23.62 -13.04
N PRO A 191 -7.79 22.95 -13.14
CA PRO A 191 -8.61 22.65 -11.98
C PRO A 191 -7.83 21.87 -10.93
N LEU A 192 -8.17 22.06 -9.65
CA LEU A 192 -7.51 21.42 -8.50
C LEU A 192 -7.37 19.89 -8.69
N ALA A 193 -8.44 19.22 -9.13
CA ALA A 193 -8.45 17.79 -9.37
C ALA A 193 -7.36 17.34 -10.36
N GLN A 194 -7.15 18.10 -11.43
CA GLN A 194 -6.10 17.81 -12.41
C GLN A 194 -4.71 18.10 -11.86
N GLN A 195 -4.56 19.14 -11.03
CA GLN A 195 -3.29 19.43 -10.36
C GLN A 195 -2.89 18.29 -9.43
N LEU A 196 -3.80 17.86 -8.54
CA LEU A 196 -3.61 16.74 -7.62
C LEU A 196 -3.29 15.44 -8.37
N SER A 197 -4.06 15.16 -9.43
CA SER A 197 -3.88 13.94 -10.23
C SER A 197 -2.53 13.93 -10.97
N SER A 198 -2.11 15.07 -11.51
CA SER A 198 -0.82 15.20 -12.21
C SER A 198 0.40 15.02 -11.32
N LEU A 199 0.23 15.23 -10.01
CA LEU A 199 1.25 15.01 -8.98
C LEU A 199 1.07 13.68 -8.24
N HIS A 200 0.22 12.80 -8.77
CA HIS A 200 -0.07 11.47 -8.23
C HIS A 200 -0.66 11.46 -6.81
N LEU A 201 -1.21 12.58 -6.32
CA LEU A 201 -1.86 12.65 -5.01
C LEU A 201 -3.28 12.08 -5.05
N THR A 202 -3.89 12.07 -6.23
CA THR A 202 -5.19 11.44 -6.51
C THR A 202 -5.13 10.69 -7.85
N ASN A 203 -6.09 9.80 -8.08
CA ASN A 203 -6.35 9.30 -9.43
C ASN A 203 -7.21 10.30 -10.24
N PRO A 204 -7.43 10.07 -11.55
CA PRO A 204 -8.31 10.91 -12.36
C PRO A 204 -9.77 10.97 -11.89
N GLY A 205 -10.20 10.02 -11.06
CA GLY A 205 -11.52 9.98 -10.41
C GLY A 205 -11.54 10.65 -9.02
N GLU A 206 -10.54 11.48 -8.70
CA GLU A 206 -10.44 12.26 -7.46
C GLU A 206 -10.32 11.43 -6.16
N ILE A 207 -10.01 10.14 -6.27
CA ILE A 207 -9.74 9.28 -5.11
C ILE A 207 -8.29 9.48 -4.68
N PRO A 208 -8.01 9.87 -3.42
CA PRO A 208 -6.65 9.98 -2.90
C PRO A 208 -5.83 8.71 -3.06
N THR A 209 -4.55 8.90 -3.36
CA THR A 209 -3.54 7.85 -3.27
C THR A 209 -2.96 7.79 -1.86
N ALA A 210 -2.25 6.70 -1.54
CA ALA A 210 -1.50 6.63 -0.29
C ALA A 210 -0.48 7.77 -0.18
N LEU A 211 0.17 8.19 -1.29
CA LEU A 211 1.02 9.39 -1.34
C LEU A 211 0.23 10.65 -0.95
N GLY A 212 -0.94 10.85 -1.54
CA GLY A 212 -1.80 12.00 -1.25
C GLY A 212 -2.07 12.14 0.24
N LEU A 213 -2.52 11.05 0.86
CA LEU A 213 -2.77 11.00 2.28
C LEU A 213 -1.50 11.20 3.11
N LEU A 214 -0.40 10.51 2.79
CA LEU A 214 0.84 10.60 3.56
C LEU A 214 1.46 12.00 3.52
N VAL A 215 1.36 12.72 2.40
CA VAL A 215 2.07 13.99 2.22
C VAL A 215 1.22 15.21 2.60
N ILE A 216 -0.09 15.18 2.33
CA ILE A 216 -0.99 16.31 2.59
C ILE A 216 -2.31 15.91 3.25
N GLY A 217 -2.49 14.68 3.73
CA GLY A 217 -3.71 14.28 4.43
C GLY A 217 -3.82 14.90 5.82
N PHE A 218 -5.04 15.12 6.32
CA PHE A 218 -5.22 15.63 7.68
C PHE A 218 -4.76 14.63 8.75
N ASP A 219 -5.15 13.36 8.59
CA ASP A 219 -4.72 12.25 9.45
C ASP A 219 -4.46 11.00 8.59
N PRO A 220 -3.23 10.82 8.08
CA PRO A 220 -2.87 9.65 7.30
C PRO A 220 -3.05 8.35 8.11
N SER A 221 -2.90 8.41 9.44
CA SER A 221 -2.97 7.24 10.31
C SER A 221 -4.37 6.64 10.41
N SER A 222 -5.41 7.41 10.11
CA SER A 222 -6.81 6.92 10.04
C SER A 222 -7.06 5.93 8.89
N ARG A 223 -6.24 5.97 7.84
CA ARG A 223 -6.37 5.13 6.63
C ARG A 223 -5.16 4.22 6.39
N VAL A 224 -4.01 4.64 6.87
CA VAL A 224 -2.75 3.89 6.88
C VAL A 224 -2.34 3.75 8.35
N PRO A 225 -2.85 2.76 9.10
CA PRO A 225 -2.77 2.71 10.57
C PRO A 225 -1.37 2.88 11.16
N GLY A 226 -0.36 2.43 10.42
CA GLY A 226 1.02 2.64 10.79
C GLY A 226 1.43 4.12 10.78
N ALA A 227 0.97 4.94 9.84
CA ALA A 227 1.53 6.22 9.40
C ALA A 227 1.55 7.35 10.46
N TYR A 228 2.31 7.14 11.54
CA TYR A 228 2.64 8.08 12.59
C TYR A 228 4.05 7.79 13.14
N VAL A 229 4.60 8.77 13.85
CA VAL A 229 5.85 8.65 14.60
C VAL A 229 5.53 8.57 16.08
N GLN A 230 6.14 7.62 16.79
CA GLN A 230 6.09 7.55 18.24
C GLN A 230 7.43 8.02 18.80
N PHE A 231 7.43 9.11 19.55
CA PHE A 231 8.60 9.64 20.24
C PHE A 231 8.47 9.37 21.74
N VAL A 232 9.50 8.76 22.34
CA VAL A 232 9.52 8.50 23.78
C VAL A 232 10.87 8.90 24.37
N ARG A 233 10.86 9.75 25.40
CA ARG A 233 12.04 10.14 26.17
C ARG A 233 12.07 9.37 27.50
N TYR A 234 13.09 8.55 27.69
CA TYR A 234 13.32 7.77 28.91
C TYR A 234 14.32 8.45 29.85
N GLN A 235 14.04 8.52 31.15
CA GLN A 235 14.97 8.99 32.19
C GLN A 235 15.88 7.84 32.66
N GLY A 236 16.73 7.37 31.76
CA GLY A 236 17.67 6.29 32.02
C GLY A 236 18.18 5.66 30.73
N THR A 237 18.87 4.53 30.87
CA THR A 237 19.46 3.78 29.74
C THR A 237 18.66 2.52 29.38
N GLY A 238 17.74 2.10 30.24
CA GLY A 238 16.87 0.92 30.05
C GLY A 238 15.44 1.29 29.65
N LEU A 239 14.73 0.31 29.08
CA LEU A 239 13.30 0.45 28.72
C LEU A 239 12.36 0.45 29.93
N ASP A 240 12.85 0.00 31.08
CA ASP A 240 12.21 0.03 32.39
C ASP A 240 12.33 1.39 33.10
N ALA A 241 13.10 2.33 32.52
CA ALA A 241 13.26 3.67 33.05
C ALA A 241 11.95 4.49 32.95
N PRO A 242 11.73 5.46 33.85
CA PRO A 242 10.59 6.36 33.78
C PRO A 242 10.52 7.13 32.45
N VAL A 243 9.32 7.34 31.92
CA VAL A 243 9.10 8.15 30.71
C VAL A 243 8.93 9.62 31.10
N ALA A 244 9.76 10.49 30.55
CA ALA A 244 9.68 11.95 30.73
C ALA A 244 8.77 12.64 29.70
N ASP A 245 8.74 12.10 28.48
CA ASP A 245 7.90 12.63 27.39
C ASP A 245 7.49 11.47 26.47
N ASP A 246 6.25 11.52 26.01
CA ASP A 246 5.66 10.57 25.06
C ASP A 246 4.75 11.34 24.12
N GLN A 247 5.06 11.30 22.82
CA GLN A 247 4.32 11.99 21.78
C GLN A 247 4.07 11.08 20.59
N GLU A 248 2.80 11.01 20.18
CA GLU A 248 2.40 10.42 18.91
C GLU A 248 2.16 11.52 17.87
N LEU A 249 2.94 11.53 16.80
CA LEU A 249 2.81 12.47 15.70
C LEU A 249 1.98 11.83 14.58
N ARG A 250 0.66 12.01 14.64
CA ARG A 250 -0.35 11.48 13.70
C ARG A 250 -0.76 12.54 12.69
N GLN A 251 0.20 13.01 11.90
CA GLN A 251 0.00 14.11 10.94
C GLN A 251 0.58 13.71 9.58
N ASN A 252 0.29 14.48 8.53
CA ASN A 252 1.00 14.31 7.26
C ASN A 252 2.51 14.53 7.42
N LEU A 253 3.25 14.17 6.38
CA LEU A 253 4.70 14.26 6.31
C LEU A 253 5.22 15.68 6.59
N VAL A 254 4.57 16.73 6.06
CA VAL A 254 5.06 18.11 6.19
C VAL A 254 4.96 18.56 7.65
N ASP A 255 3.79 18.37 8.25
CA ASP A 255 3.54 18.72 9.65
C ASP A 255 4.35 17.84 10.61
N THR A 256 4.46 16.54 10.32
CA THR A 256 5.30 15.60 11.08
C THR A 256 6.75 16.05 11.06
N ALA A 257 7.30 16.47 9.93
CA ALA A 257 8.68 16.95 9.83
C ALA A 257 8.91 18.21 10.69
N ALA A 258 8.00 19.19 10.62
CA ALA A 258 8.08 20.42 11.40
C ALA A 258 7.94 20.16 12.92
N ARG A 259 6.99 19.31 13.30
CA ARG A 259 6.78 18.92 14.70
C ARG A 259 7.96 18.12 15.23
N LEU A 260 8.48 17.18 14.45
CA LEU A 260 9.63 16.37 14.84
C LEU A 260 10.88 17.23 15.03
N GLU A 261 11.14 18.20 14.15
CA GLU A 261 12.22 19.18 14.36
C GLU A 261 12.08 19.90 15.70
N THR A 262 10.87 20.37 16.03
CA THR A 262 10.58 21.05 17.30
C THR A 262 10.86 20.13 18.50
N VAL A 263 10.36 18.89 18.46
CA VAL A 263 10.55 17.90 19.54
C VAL A 263 12.03 17.55 19.71
N LEU A 264 12.75 17.27 18.63
CA LEU A 264 14.17 16.93 18.67
C LEU A 264 15.02 18.08 19.21
N ARG A 265 14.75 19.32 18.79
CA ARG A 265 15.46 20.51 19.30
C ARG A 265 15.16 20.77 20.77
N GLY A 266 13.92 20.56 21.21
CA GLY A 266 13.53 20.74 22.62
C GLY A 266 14.26 19.78 23.58
N HIS A 267 14.66 18.61 23.11
CA HIS A 267 15.39 17.62 23.91
C HIS A 267 16.91 17.67 23.71
N LEU A 268 17.39 18.41 22.70
CA LEU A 268 18.80 18.48 22.38
C LEU A 268 19.53 19.40 23.35
N HIS A 269 20.30 18.80 24.25
CA HIS A 269 21.15 19.56 25.16
C HIS A 269 22.43 20.00 24.44
N THR A 270 22.80 21.26 24.66
CA THR A 270 24.00 21.87 24.08
C THR A 270 24.87 22.42 25.19
N ARG A 271 26.13 21.99 25.22
CA ARG A 271 27.12 22.45 26.19
C ARG A 271 27.99 23.53 25.58
N LEU A 272 28.47 24.44 26.41
CA LEU A 272 29.50 25.40 26.02
C LEU A 272 30.86 24.81 26.39
N VAL A 273 31.76 24.75 25.42
CA VAL A 273 33.14 24.30 25.60
C VAL A 273 34.05 25.49 25.37
N GLU A 274 34.87 25.79 26.37
CA GLU A 274 35.88 26.86 26.34
C GLU A 274 37.23 26.28 25.92
N GLU A 275 37.76 26.75 24.78
CA GLU A 275 39.12 26.48 24.31
C GLU A 275 39.94 27.78 24.29
N GLY A 276 40.64 28.05 25.39
CA GLY A 276 41.36 29.31 25.58
C GLY A 276 40.39 30.48 25.74
N PHE A 277 40.45 31.48 24.85
CA PHE A 277 39.52 32.61 24.81
C PHE A 277 38.34 32.41 23.85
N ARG A 278 38.13 31.19 23.34
CA ARG A 278 37.04 30.87 22.40
C ARG A 278 36.02 29.98 23.07
N GLU A 279 34.77 30.42 23.06
CA GLU A 279 33.61 29.59 23.40
C GLU A 279 33.04 28.96 22.15
N SER A 280 32.69 27.67 22.23
CA SER A 280 32.01 26.95 21.16
C SER A 280 30.85 26.12 21.71
N GLN A 281 29.78 26.00 20.93
CA GLN A 281 28.62 25.18 21.29
C GLN A 281 28.83 23.75 20.81
N HIS A 282 28.65 22.79 21.72
CA HIS A 282 28.82 21.38 21.47
C HIS A 282 27.53 20.63 21.84
N PRO A 283 26.65 20.34 20.86
CA PRO A 283 25.42 19.60 21.12
C PRO A 283 25.73 18.13 21.42
N ASP A 284 24.89 17.49 22.22
CA ASP A 284 25.03 16.06 22.53
C ASP A 284 24.96 15.17 21.28
N TYR A 285 24.21 15.64 20.27
CA TYR A 285 24.08 15.04 18.95
C TYR A 285 24.06 16.13 17.87
N PRO A 286 24.72 15.94 16.73
CA PRO A 286 24.62 16.90 15.63
C PRO A 286 23.22 16.82 15.01
N PHE A 287 22.50 17.96 14.99
CA PHE A 287 21.12 18.00 14.50
C PHE A 287 20.98 17.52 13.04
N GLU A 288 21.99 17.75 12.20
CA GLU A 288 22.00 17.25 10.82
C GLU A 288 21.93 15.71 10.73
N ALA A 289 22.56 14.99 11.68
CA ALA A 289 22.46 13.53 11.73
C ALA A 289 21.08 13.09 12.20
N LEU A 290 20.52 13.75 13.21
CA LEU A 290 19.16 13.46 13.69
C LEU A 290 18.14 13.65 12.58
N ARG A 291 18.20 14.79 11.88
CA ARG A 291 17.35 15.10 10.73
C ARG A 291 17.47 14.04 9.65
N GLU A 292 18.69 13.69 9.24
CA GLU A 292 18.91 12.70 8.17
C GLU A 292 18.40 11.31 8.56
N VAL A 293 18.64 10.84 9.80
CA VAL A 293 18.13 9.56 10.29
C VAL A 293 16.60 9.56 10.31
N CYS A 294 15.97 10.60 10.85
CA CYS A 294 14.52 10.67 10.96
C CYS A 294 13.84 10.75 9.58
N MET A 295 14.35 11.59 8.66
CA MET A 295 13.79 11.68 7.31
C MET A 295 13.99 10.36 6.54
N ASN A 296 15.14 9.71 6.65
CA ASN A 296 15.34 8.40 6.04
C ASN A 296 14.40 7.34 6.63
N ALA A 297 14.10 7.40 7.93
CA ALA A 297 13.09 6.55 8.54
C ALA A 297 11.71 6.80 7.91
N LEU A 298 11.23 8.05 7.81
CA LEU A 298 9.93 8.32 7.19
C LEU A 298 9.86 7.87 5.72
N MET A 299 10.94 8.04 4.96
CA MET A 299 11.01 7.70 3.53
C MET A 299 10.96 6.18 3.28
N HIS A 300 11.75 5.40 4.03
CA HIS A 300 11.97 3.97 3.77
C HIS A 300 11.03 3.04 4.53
N ARG A 301 10.16 3.61 5.35
CA ARG A 301 9.19 2.88 6.15
C ARG A 301 8.29 1.97 5.30
N ASN A 302 7.98 0.79 5.83
CA ASN A 302 6.91 -0.04 5.31
C ASN A 302 5.52 0.45 5.75
N TYR A 303 4.83 1.16 4.85
CA TYR A 303 3.46 1.65 5.06
C TYR A 303 2.38 0.63 4.64
N GLU A 304 2.74 -0.38 3.84
CA GLU A 304 1.77 -1.28 3.21
C GLU A 304 1.39 -2.45 4.12
N THR A 305 2.38 -3.16 4.66
CA THR A 305 2.16 -4.44 5.35
C THR A 305 2.42 -4.40 6.85
N SER A 306 2.65 -3.21 7.41
CA SER A 306 2.91 -3.03 8.84
C SER A 306 2.06 -1.93 9.46
N TYR A 307 1.55 -2.20 10.66
CA TYR A 307 0.86 -1.23 11.50
C TYR A 307 1.76 -0.62 12.59
N ALA A 308 3.01 -1.09 12.72
CA ALA A 308 3.95 -0.57 13.71
C ALA A 308 4.48 0.82 13.29
N PRO A 309 4.57 1.82 14.18
CA PRO A 309 5.07 3.17 13.87
C PRO A 309 6.57 3.22 13.59
N THR A 310 7.03 4.35 13.07
CA THR A 310 8.43 4.75 13.26
C THR A 310 8.60 5.13 14.72
N ARG A 311 9.48 4.43 15.45
CA ARG A 311 9.73 4.67 16.87
C ARG A 311 11.04 5.41 17.07
N ILE A 312 11.01 6.49 17.83
CA ILE A 312 12.18 7.26 18.26
C ILE A 312 12.25 7.17 19.79
N ALA A 313 13.14 6.32 20.29
CA ALA A 313 13.39 6.18 21.72
C ALA A 313 14.66 6.95 22.09
N TRP A 314 14.52 7.95 22.98
CA TRP A 314 15.60 8.79 23.44
C TRP A 314 15.96 8.45 24.89
N PHE A 315 17.10 7.81 25.08
CA PHE A 315 17.70 7.45 26.37
C PHE A 315 18.79 8.45 26.76
N ASP A 316 19.25 8.37 28.00
CA ASP A 316 20.29 9.29 28.50
C ASP A 316 21.64 9.14 27.78
N ASP A 317 21.91 7.96 27.21
CA ASP A 317 23.16 7.63 26.53
C ASP A 317 23.05 7.50 25.01
N ARG A 318 21.82 7.41 24.45
CA ARG A 318 21.60 7.14 23.03
C ARG A 318 20.20 7.51 22.54
N ILE A 319 20.09 7.65 21.22
CA ILE A 319 18.83 7.74 20.49
C ILE A 319 18.72 6.52 19.58
N GLU A 320 17.59 5.82 19.64
CA GLU A 320 17.26 4.69 18.78
C GLU A 320 16.10 5.07 17.86
N VAL A 321 16.31 5.01 16.55
CA VAL A 321 15.26 5.19 15.54
C VAL A 321 14.99 3.86 14.88
N THR A 322 13.79 3.32 15.09
CA THR A 322 13.38 2.00 14.61
C THR A 322 12.22 2.12 13.64
N ASN A 323 12.27 1.35 12.57
CA ASN A 323 11.30 1.34 11.50
C ASN A 323 10.82 -0.07 11.19
N PRO A 324 9.53 -0.25 10.87
CA PRO A 324 9.06 -1.51 10.32
C PRO A 324 9.53 -1.70 8.88
N GLY A 325 9.79 -2.96 8.54
CA GLY A 325 10.27 -3.39 7.23
C GLY A 325 11.78 -3.45 7.19
N GLY A 326 12.30 -4.61 6.80
CA GLY A 326 13.71 -4.78 6.50
C GLY A 326 14.12 -4.20 5.13
N PRO A 327 15.30 -4.60 4.64
CA PRO A 327 15.79 -4.22 3.32
C PRO A 327 14.77 -4.45 2.21
N TYR A 328 14.80 -3.59 1.19
CA TYR A 328 13.86 -3.63 0.08
C TYR A 328 14.59 -3.71 -1.26
N GLY A 329 14.00 -4.47 -2.19
CA GLY A 329 14.52 -4.62 -3.55
C GLY A 329 15.94 -5.17 -3.56
N GLN A 330 16.89 -4.41 -4.09
CA GLN A 330 18.30 -4.82 -4.17
C GLN A 330 19.12 -4.52 -2.89
N VAL A 331 18.54 -3.83 -1.91
CA VAL A 331 19.20 -3.50 -0.65
C VAL A 331 19.28 -4.73 0.26
N ARG A 332 20.42 -4.89 0.93
CA ARG A 332 20.76 -5.94 1.88
C ARG A 332 21.57 -5.34 3.04
N GLY A 333 21.67 -6.07 4.15
CA GLY A 333 22.42 -5.63 5.33
C GLY A 333 23.92 -5.38 5.09
N ASP A 334 24.49 -5.90 4.02
CA ASP A 334 25.92 -5.74 3.65
C ASP A 334 26.16 -4.68 2.56
N ASN A 335 25.11 -4.12 1.94
CA ASN A 335 25.23 -3.21 0.79
C ASN A 335 24.40 -1.92 0.90
N PHE A 336 23.67 -1.72 2.00
CA PHE A 336 22.78 -0.57 2.19
C PHE A 336 23.49 0.80 2.17
N ASP A 337 24.82 0.79 2.32
CA ASP A 337 25.67 1.97 2.24
C ASP A 337 25.97 2.42 0.79
N ARG A 338 25.74 1.55 -0.19
CA ARG A 338 26.14 1.74 -1.60
C ARG A 338 25.04 1.48 -2.61
N VAL A 339 24.02 0.69 -2.25
CA VAL A 339 22.85 0.38 -3.07
C VAL A 339 21.64 1.12 -2.51
N THR A 340 20.82 1.70 -3.39
CA THR A 340 19.57 2.36 -2.98
C THR A 340 18.42 1.84 -3.81
N ASP A 341 17.36 1.41 -3.12
CA ASP A 341 16.08 1.03 -3.72
C ASP A 341 14.96 1.62 -2.84
N TYR A 342 13.83 1.95 -3.45
CA TYR A 342 12.76 2.72 -2.78
C TYR A 342 11.47 1.91 -2.75
N ARG A 343 11.05 1.56 -1.53
CA ARG A 343 9.72 0.97 -1.26
C ARG A 343 8.59 1.94 -1.63
N ASN A 344 8.82 3.23 -1.39
CA ASN A 344 7.89 4.32 -1.66
C ASN A 344 8.56 5.35 -2.60
N PRO A 345 8.66 5.05 -3.91
CA PRO A 345 9.38 5.89 -4.86
C PRO A 345 8.72 7.25 -5.13
N SER A 346 7.39 7.35 -5.01
CA SER A 346 6.67 8.61 -5.15
C SER A 346 6.79 9.45 -3.87
N LEU A 347 6.74 8.81 -2.69
CA LEU A 347 6.99 9.49 -1.41
C LEU A 347 8.41 10.06 -1.33
N ALA A 348 9.40 9.27 -1.76
CA ALA A 348 10.78 9.75 -1.85
C ALA A 348 10.93 10.93 -2.81
N ALA A 349 10.00 11.11 -3.78
CA ALA A 349 10.07 12.18 -4.79
C ALA A 349 9.47 13.44 -4.21
N ALA A 350 8.32 13.31 -3.55
CA ALA A 350 7.70 14.33 -2.73
C ALA A 350 8.69 14.88 -1.68
N MET A 351 9.34 14.00 -0.91
CA MET A 351 10.32 14.40 0.11
C MET A 351 11.54 15.13 -0.49
N LYS A 352 11.93 14.81 -1.73
CA LYS A 352 13.00 15.54 -2.43
C LYS A 352 12.53 16.92 -2.87
N GLY A 353 11.33 17.03 -3.46
CA GLY A 353 10.74 18.31 -3.88
C GLY A 353 10.56 19.27 -2.70
N LEU A 354 10.07 18.74 -1.58
CA LEU A 354 9.95 19.45 -0.30
C LEU A 354 11.30 19.79 0.38
N GLY A 355 12.44 19.34 -0.17
CA GLY A 355 13.77 19.63 0.36
C GLY A 355 14.17 18.84 1.62
N TYR A 356 13.40 17.82 2.02
CA TYR A 356 13.69 17.02 3.22
C TYR A 356 14.86 16.06 3.01
N VAL A 357 14.98 15.45 1.83
CA VAL A 357 15.99 14.41 1.54
C VAL A 357 16.74 14.69 0.23
N ASN A 358 17.91 14.06 0.10
CA ASN A 358 18.69 14.05 -1.14
C ASN A 358 18.79 12.61 -1.68
N ARG A 359 18.45 12.37 -2.95
CA ARG A 359 18.40 11.02 -3.57
C ARG A 359 19.75 10.46 -4.05
N PHE A 360 20.88 10.96 -3.56
CA PHE A 360 22.21 10.59 -4.07
C PHE A 360 22.86 9.39 -3.35
N GLY A 361 22.15 8.69 -2.46
CA GLY A 361 22.71 7.56 -1.70
C GLY A 361 23.83 7.95 -0.71
N ARG A 362 23.90 9.23 -0.32
CA ARG A 362 24.96 9.75 0.58
C ARG A 362 24.50 9.98 2.02
N GLY A 363 23.27 9.66 2.37
CA GLY A 363 22.68 9.94 3.69
C GLY A 363 23.49 9.33 4.84
N ILE A 364 23.84 8.06 4.73
CA ILE A 364 24.66 7.35 5.73
C ILE A 364 26.04 7.99 5.87
N GLY A 365 26.69 8.33 4.76
CA GLY A 365 27.99 9.02 4.78
C GLY A 365 27.92 10.38 5.48
N ARG A 366 26.83 11.14 5.30
CA ARG A 366 26.60 12.41 5.99
C ARG A 366 26.39 12.21 7.49
N ILE A 367 25.59 11.21 7.88
CA ILE A 367 25.38 10.85 9.29
C ILE A 367 26.74 10.55 9.95
N GLN A 368 27.54 9.67 9.35
CA GLN A 368 28.84 9.29 9.91
C GLN A 368 29.81 10.49 9.98
N ALA A 369 29.84 11.34 8.95
CA ALA A 369 30.68 12.54 8.93
C ALA A 369 30.25 13.55 10.00
N ALA A 370 28.94 13.76 10.18
CA ALA A 370 28.37 14.63 11.19
C ALA A 370 28.74 14.18 12.60
N LEU A 371 28.53 12.89 12.90
CA LEU A 371 28.85 12.29 14.19
C LEU A 371 30.34 12.39 14.50
N LYS A 372 31.20 12.04 13.53
CA LYS A 372 32.65 12.15 13.68
C LYS A 372 33.09 13.58 13.97
N ARG A 373 32.50 14.57 13.28
CA ARG A 373 32.82 15.99 13.49
C ARG A 373 32.40 16.49 14.87
N ASN A 374 31.32 15.96 15.43
CA ASN A 374 30.79 16.28 16.76
C ASN A 374 31.37 15.40 17.88
N GLY A 375 32.33 14.52 17.59
CA GLY A 375 32.95 13.63 18.58
C GLY A 375 32.07 12.45 19.06
N ASN A 376 30.94 12.18 18.40
CA ASN A 376 30.10 11.03 18.71
C ASN A 376 30.73 9.73 18.16
N PRO A 377 30.45 8.57 18.79
CA PRO A 377 30.68 7.27 18.17
C PRO A 377 29.94 7.14 16.82
N PRO A 378 30.44 6.29 15.90
CA PRO A 378 29.75 6.06 14.62
C PRO A 378 28.34 5.49 14.86
N ALA A 379 27.42 5.84 13.96
CA ALA A 379 26.06 5.30 13.99
C ALA A 379 26.09 3.78 13.85
N GLN A 380 25.28 3.10 14.67
CA GLN A 380 25.13 1.65 14.63
C GLN A 380 23.85 1.32 13.88
N PHE A 381 23.95 0.46 12.87
CA PHE A 381 22.82 0.01 12.07
C PHE A 381 22.53 -1.45 12.41
N GLN A 382 21.29 -1.74 12.77
CA GLN A 382 20.77 -3.10 12.91
C GLN A 382 19.74 -3.32 11.81
N VAL A 383 19.97 -4.38 11.05
CA VAL A 383 19.23 -4.67 9.82
C VAL A 383 18.72 -6.09 9.90
N ASP A 384 17.42 -6.22 10.17
CA ASP A 384 16.74 -7.50 10.23
C ASP A 384 15.82 -7.64 9.02
N GLU A 385 15.30 -8.85 8.79
CA GLU A 385 14.34 -9.09 7.71
C GLU A 385 13.05 -8.27 7.87
N SER A 386 12.66 -8.00 9.12
CA SER A 386 11.41 -7.32 9.47
C SER A 386 11.57 -5.88 9.94
N SER A 387 12.80 -5.42 10.21
CA SER A 387 13.02 -4.12 10.85
C SER A 387 14.36 -3.49 10.48
N TRP A 388 14.38 -2.16 10.58
CA TRP A 388 15.58 -1.34 10.48
C TRP A 388 15.73 -0.50 11.73
N ALA A 389 16.89 -0.51 12.39
CA ALA A 389 17.18 0.34 13.53
C ALA A 389 18.51 1.07 13.40
N VAL A 390 18.51 2.34 13.78
CA VAL A 390 19.71 3.19 13.85
C VAL A 390 19.89 3.68 15.27
N THR A 391 21.06 3.40 15.85
CA THR A 391 21.42 3.88 17.19
C THR A 391 22.51 4.94 17.10
N LEU A 392 22.25 6.10 17.68
CA LEU A 392 23.18 7.22 17.83
C LEU A 392 23.57 7.33 19.30
N ARG A 393 24.85 7.16 19.64
CA ARG A 393 25.33 7.31 21.01
C ARG A 393 25.72 8.75 21.31
N ARG A 394 25.43 9.20 22.53
CA ARG A 394 25.78 10.53 23.03
C ARG A 394 27.29 10.74 22.92
N THR A 395 27.70 11.98 22.68
CA THR A 395 29.12 12.33 22.71
C THR A 395 29.69 12.12 24.12
N ALA A 396 30.90 11.54 24.19
CA ALA A 396 31.57 11.21 25.45
C ALA A 396 32.33 12.39 26.06
N VAL A 397 32.51 13.46 25.26
CA VAL A 397 33.16 14.72 25.65
C VAL A 397 32.16 15.56 26.40
#